data_AF-A0A355C6Z1-F1
#
_entry.id   AF-A0A355C6Z1-F1
#
_cell.length_a   1.000
_cell.length_b   1.000
_cell.length_c   1.000
_cell.angle_alpha   90.00
_cell.angle_beta   90.00
_cell.angle_gamma   90.00
#
_symmetry.space_group_name_H-M   'P 1'
#
loop_
_entity.id
_entity.type
_entity.pdbx_description
1 polymer ?
#
loop_
_entity_poly.entity_id
_entity_poly.type
_entity_poly.pdbx_seq_one_letter_code
_entity_poly.pdbx_strand_id
1 'polypeptide(L)'
;MLLPFLANCSDNENWTIVEDIQQGVYISGSATVYSGEAPASALKAVPLDGDVTELPELVGIYTWLKADGDFTISVAADLNQVVKYGNGGEVKKADNITVYTLSQDATPLKVEKDDFYFVVVNTALKEINILPVNYGVIGAATPKGWDGETALSAPSFDDKLTITWKGKLNMTPGGYKFRYSGGWGQEINKEGGKAKLFTDLGNFGTSQAPLIENAMSQVRPGGSDFTTYLGGEVRASGPYLAHCIFD
;
A
#
# COMPACT_ATOMS: atom_id res chain seq x y z
N MET A 1 -5.66 -33.77 -46.82
CA MET A 1 -4.52 -32.85 -46.95
C MET A 1 -4.90 -31.58 -46.21
N LEU A 2 -4.37 -31.40 -44.99
CA LEU A 2 -4.60 -30.21 -44.18
C LEU A 2 -3.95 -29.00 -44.87
N LEU A 3 -4.72 -27.94 -45.08
CA LEU A 3 -4.21 -26.60 -45.38
C LEU A 3 -4.40 -25.76 -44.11
N PRO A 4 -3.33 -25.30 -43.44
CA PRO A 4 -3.44 -24.47 -42.27
C PRO A 4 -3.87 -23.04 -42.66
N PHE A 5 -4.94 -22.57 -42.03
CA PHE A 5 -5.24 -21.14 -41.94
C PHE A 5 -4.13 -20.47 -41.13
N LEU A 6 -3.27 -19.72 -41.80
CA LEU A 6 -2.44 -18.71 -41.14
C LEU A 6 -3.36 -17.56 -40.75
N ALA A 7 -3.75 -17.51 -39.48
CA ALA A 7 -4.27 -16.29 -38.88
C ALA A 7 -3.11 -15.30 -38.79
N ASN A 8 -2.99 -14.43 -39.81
CA ASN A 8 -2.14 -13.27 -39.75
C ASN A 8 -2.80 -12.28 -38.78
N CYS A 9 -2.32 -12.20 -37.54
CA CYS A 9 -2.61 -11.04 -36.70
C CYS A 9 -1.93 -9.85 -37.38
N SER A 10 -2.71 -8.99 -38.01
CA SER A 10 -2.24 -7.65 -38.30
C SER A 10 -2.07 -6.97 -36.95
N ASP A 11 -0.81 -6.74 -36.55
CA ASP A 11 -0.50 -5.86 -35.45
C ASP A 11 -1.18 -4.52 -35.73
N ASN A 12 -2.05 -4.11 -34.83
CA ASN A 12 -2.61 -2.77 -34.82
C ASN A 12 -1.46 -1.79 -34.51
N GLU A 13 -0.85 -1.21 -35.54
CA GLU A 13 0.29 -0.27 -35.48
C GLU A 13 -0.03 1.10 -34.84
N ASN A 14 -0.94 1.17 -33.87
CA ASN A 14 -1.32 2.43 -33.22
C ASN A 14 -1.11 2.43 -31.69
N TRP A 15 -0.13 1.67 -31.21
CA TRP A 15 0.41 1.83 -29.86
C TRP A 15 1.63 2.75 -29.92
N THR A 16 1.46 4.03 -29.61
CA THR A 16 2.59 4.88 -29.26
C THR A 16 3.08 4.43 -27.88
N ILE A 17 4.31 3.89 -27.80
CA ILE A 17 5.01 3.79 -26.51
C ILE A 17 5.13 5.23 -26.02
N VAL A 18 4.44 5.55 -24.93
CA VAL A 18 4.66 6.81 -24.23
C VAL A 18 5.95 6.63 -23.43
N GLU A 19 7.08 6.97 -24.04
CA GLU A 19 8.39 6.98 -23.37
C GLU A 19 8.51 8.18 -22.39
N ASP A 20 7.63 9.16 -22.53
CA ASP A 20 7.63 10.37 -21.71
C ASP A 20 7.16 10.08 -20.29
N ILE A 21 7.93 10.57 -19.32
CA ILE A 21 7.54 10.57 -17.91
C ILE A 21 6.32 11.48 -17.78
N GLN A 22 5.20 10.89 -17.35
CA GLN A 22 3.94 11.59 -17.16
C GLN A 22 4.00 12.53 -15.95
N GLN A 23 3.07 13.48 -15.87
CA GLN A 23 2.90 14.30 -14.68
C GLN A 23 2.54 13.42 -13.49
N GLY A 24 3.18 13.64 -12.34
CA GLY A 24 2.91 12.86 -11.14
C GLY A 24 4.02 12.90 -10.11
N VAL A 25 3.83 12.10 -9.06
CA VAL A 25 4.82 11.87 -8.01
C VAL A 25 5.27 10.42 -8.08
N TYR A 26 6.57 10.18 -7.98
CA TYR A 26 7.19 8.89 -8.15
C TYR A 26 8.14 8.57 -7.00
N ILE A 27 8.31 7.29 -6.71
CA ILE A 27 9.34 6.79 -5.80
C ILE A 27 10.37 5.95 -6.58
N SER A 28 11.65 6.19 -6.35
CA SER A 28 12.71 5.39 -7.00
C SER A 28 13.95 5.30 -6.13
N GLY A 29 14.76 4.26 -6.33
CA GLY A 29 16.04 4.09 -5.65
C GLY A 29 16.34 2.66 -5.27
N SER A 30 17.54 2.43 -4.75
CA SER A 30 18.09 1.10 -4.45
C SER A 30 17.34 0.35 -3.34
N ALA A 31 16.64 1.06 -2.45
CA ALA A 31 15.76 0.49 -1.45
C ALA A 31 14.47 -0.09 -2.04
N THR A 32 14.07 0.34 -3.23
CA THR A 32 12.80 -0.01 -3.86
C THR A 32 12.99 -1.01 -4.99
N VAL A 33 11.90 -1.60 -5.48
CA VAL A 33 11.88 -2.36 -6.75
C VAL A 33 11.86 -1.45 -7.99
N TYR A 34 11.76 -0.14 -7.79
CA TYR A 34 11.60 0.85 -8.85
C TYR A 34 12.93 1.58 -9.13
N SER A 35 13.51 1.32 -10.29
CA SER A 35 14.78 1.94 -10.69
C SER A 35 14.62 3.37 -11.25
N GLY A 36 13.39 3.86 -11.45
CA GLY A 36 13.13 5.17 -12.03
C GLY A 36 11.65 5.54 -12.09
N GLU A 37 11.37 6.68 -12.71
CA GLU A 37 10.04 7.24 -12.89
C GLU A 37 9.28 6.49 -13.99
N ALA A 38 8.27 5.72 -13.59
CA ALA A 38 7.45 4.90 -14.47
C ALA A 38 6.04 4.75 -13.89
N PRO A 39 5.04 4.31 -14.68
CA PRO A 39 3.68 4.12 -14.17
C PRO A 39 3.60 3.22 -12.92
N ALA A 40 4.50 2.22 -12.81
CA ALA A 40 4.56 1.32 -11.66
C ALA A 40 5.10 1.96 -10.38
N SER A 41 5.88 3.04 -10.49
CA SER A 41 6.44 3.79 -9.36
C SER A 41 5.66 5.06 -9.01
N ALA A 42 4.61 5.35 -9.79
CA ALA A 42 3.76 6.51 -9.59
C ALA A 42 2.87 6.34 -8.35
N LEU A 43 2.96 7.29 -7.42
CA LEU A 43 2.04 7.41 -6.29
C LEU A 43 0.64 7.79 -6.79
N LYS A 44 -0.39 7.28 -6.11
CA LYS A 44 -1.80 7.46 -6.47
C LYS A 44 -2.56 8.17 -5.36
N ALA A 45 -3.69 8.80 -5.71
CA ALA A 45 -4.57 9.42 -4.72
C ALA A 45 -4.92 8.42 -3.59
N VAL A 46 -4.87 8.91 -2.36
CA VAL A 46 -5.09 8.08 -1.17
C VAL A 46 -6.53 8.25 -0.67
N PRO A 47 -7.29 7.16 -0.47
CA PRO A 47 -8.58 7.24 0.18
C PRO A 47 -8.43 7.60 1.66
N LEU A 48 -9.28 8.49 2.14
CA LEU A 48 -9.26 9.05 3.49
C LEU A 48 -10.50 8.65 4.28
N ASP A 49 -10.31 8.54 5.59
CA ASP A 49 -11.38 8.32 6.57
C ASP A 49 -11.91 9.66 7.09
N GLY A 50 -13.23 9.85 7.03
CA GLY A 50 -13.93 11.06 7.46
C GLY A 50 -14.72 11.76 6.36
N ASP A 51 -15.09 13.02 6.61
CA ASP A 51 -15.92 13.82 5.69
C ASP A 51 -15.22 14.16 4.38
N VAL A 52 -13.89 14.31 4.42
CA VAL A 52 -13.05 14.48 3.24
C VAL A 52 -12.48 13.13 2.88
N THR A 53 -12.93 12.57 1.77
CA THR A 53 -12.60 11.19 1.37
C THR A 53 -11.38 11.10 0.45
N GLU A 54 -10.99 12.20 -0.20
CA GLU A 54 -9.80 12.29 -1.05
C GLU A 54 -9.24 13.72 -1.06
N LEU A 55 -7.92 13.85 -1.20
CA LEU A 55 -7.23 15.13 -1.35
C LEU A 55 -6.19 15.01 -2.48
N PRO A 56 -6.23 15.84 -3.54
CA PRO A 56 -5.33 15.75 -4.68
C PRO A 56 -3.84 15.86 -4.32
N GLU A 57 -3.52 16.59 -3.26
CA GLU A 57 -2.16 16.78 -2.76
C GLU A 57 -1.62 15.59 -1.96
N LEU A 58 -2.49 14.63 -1.58
CA LEU A 58 -2.12 13.42 -0.85
C LEU A 58 -2.10 12.23 -1.78
N VAL A 59 -0.89 11.82 -2.15
CA VAL A 59 -0.65 10.66 -2.99
C VAL A 59 0.22 9.64 -2.26
N GLY A 60 0.03 8.36 -2.51
CA GLY A 60 0.75 7.31 -1.83
C GLY A 60 0.92 6.04 -2.64
N ILE A 61 1.80 5.18 -2.13
CA ILE A 61 2.11 3.88 -2.70
C ILE A 61 2.47 2.90 -1.58
N TYR A 62 1.98 1.68 -1.71
CA TYR A 62 2.41 0.57 -0.87
C TYR A 62 3.61 -0.11 -1.55
N THR A 63 4.73 -0.23 -0.85
CA THR A 63 5.94 -0.83 -1.42
C THR A 63 6.86 -1.40 -0.35
N TRP A 64 7.66 -2.39 -0.73
CA TRP A 64 8.74 -2.90 0.12
C TRP A 64 9.94 -1.95 0.03
N LEU A 65 10.52 -1.62 1.18
CA LEU A 65 11.74 -0.81 1.26
C LEU A 65 12.82 -1.57 2.02
N LYS A 66 14.01 -1.67 1.43
CA LYS A 66 15.19 -2.26 2.07
C LYS A 66 15.98 -1.21 2.83
N ALA A 67 16.46 -1.56 4.03
CA ALA A 67 17.24 -0.70 4.90
C ALA A 67 18.67 -0.45 4.41
N ASP A 68 19.23 -1.40 3.65
CA ASP A 68 20.56 -1.27 3.07
C ASP A 68 20.61 -0.29 1.89
N GLY A 69 19.46 -0.02 1.28
CA GLY A 69 19.30 0.91 0.17
C GLY A 69 18.84 2.31 0.59
N ASP A 70 18.58 3.10 -0.43
CA ASP A 70 18.05 4.45 -0.36
C ASP A 70 16.94 4.68 -1.39
N PHE A 71 16.14 5.72 -1.17
CA PHE A 71 15.11 6.13 -2.12
C PHE A 71 14.90 7.64 -2.15
N THR A 72 14.35 8.12 -3.26
CA THR A 72 14.03 9.53 -3.51
C THR A 72 12.59 9.67 -3.98
N ILE A 73 12.02 10.85 -3.78
CA ILE A 73 10.73 11.23 -4.35
C ILE A 73 10.99 12.14 -5.55
N SER A 74 10.41 11.80 -6.69
CA SER A 74 10.47 12.61 -7.91
C SER A 74 9.10 13.24 -8.17
N VAL A 75 9.07 14.53 -8.50
CA VAL A 75 7.85 15.23 -8.91
C VAL A 75 8.02 15.69 -10.35
N ALA A 76 7.19 15.15 -11.25
CA ALA A 76 7.07 15.59 -12.62
C ALA A 76 5.93 16.61 -12.70
N ALA A 77 6.25 17.90 -12.84
CA ALA A 77 5.23 18.96 -12.91
C ALA A 77 4.58 19.06 -14.31
N ASP A 78 5.31 18.63 -15.33
CA ASP A 78 4.90 18.52 -16.73
C ASP A 78 5.65 17.33 -17.35
N LEU A 79 5.30 16.96 -18.59
CA LEU A 79 5.94 15.89 -19.35
C LEU A 79 7.47 16.05 -19.34
N ASN A 80 8.16 15.02 -18.85
CA ASN A 80 9.63 14.96 -18.71
C ASN A 80 10.28 16.03 -17.82
N GLN A 81 9.52 16.87 -17.12
CA GLN A 81 10.06 17.89 -16.22
C GLN A 81 10.11 17.39 -14.79
N VAL A 82 11.13 16.58 -14.48
CA VAL A 82 11.28 15.89 -13.19
C VAL A 82 12.21 16.64 -12.24
N VAL A 83 11.75 16.88 -11.01
CA VAL A 83 12.56 17.39 -9.90
C VAL A 83 12.65 16.33 -8.80
N LYS A 84 13.86 16.10 -8.26
CA LYS A 84 14.10 15.11 -7.22
C LYS A 84 14.16 15.73 -5.82
N TYR A 85 13.59 15.01 -4.88
CA TYR A 85 13.50 15.39 -3.48
C TYR A 85 14.03 14.27 -2.59
N GLY A 86 14.85 14.67 -1.62
CA GLY A 86 15.39 13.82 -0.57
C GLY A 86 14.94 14.28 0.81
N ASN A 87 15.66 13.82 1.83
CA ASN A 87 15.41 14.15 3.23
C ASN A 87 15.64 15.64 3.52
N GLY A 88 14.57 16.38 3.83
CA GLY A 88 14.59 17.78 4.20
C GLY A 88 14.66 18.04 5.71
N GLY A 89 14.53 17.01 6.55
CA GLY A 89 14.53 17.10 8.01
C GLY A 89 13.41 16.30 8.67
N GLU A 90 13.67 15.74 9.85
CA GLU A 90 12.69 14.99 10.63
C GLU A 90 11.62 15.92 11.22
N VAL A 91 10.34 15.58 10.97
CA VAL A 91 9.18 16.24 11.57
C VAL A 91 8.65 15.43 12.74
N LYS A 92 8.62 14.10 12.59
CA LYS A 92 8.11 13.16 13.61
C LYS A 92 8.72 11.78 13.40
N LYS A 93 9.06 11.12 14.50
CA LYS A 93 9.43 9.70 14.50
C LYS A 93 8.68 8.96 15.60
N ALA A 94 7.91 7.95 15.20
CA ALA A 94 7.15 7.07 16.08
C ALA A 94 7.08 5.67 15.46
N ASP A 95 6.77 4.67 16.27
CA ASP A 95 6.76 3.27 15.85
C ASP A 95 5.82 2.98 14.66
N ASN A 96 4.72 3.74 14.55
CA ASN A 96 3.70 3.58 13.51
C ASN A 96 3.85 4.55 12.32
N ILE A 97 4.71 5.56 12.43
CA ILE A 97 4.89 6.56 11.37
C ILE A 97 6.19 7.35 11.57
N THR A 98 6.95 7.51 10.49
CA THR A 98 8.02 8.50 10.41
C THR A 98 7.67 9.56 9.38
N VAL A 99 7.91 10.83 9.69
CA VAL A 99 7.58 11.98 8.85
C VAL A 99 8.82 12.84 8.66
N TYR A 100 9.12 13.13 7.40
CA TYR A 100 10.18 14.05 7.01
C TYR A 100 9.62 15.16 6.12
N THR A 101 10.21 16.35 6.18
CA THR A 101 10.08 17.32 5.09
C THR A 101 10.90 16.84 3.88
N LEU A 102 10.56 17.35 2.70
CA LEU A 102 11.22 17.06 1.43
C LEU A 102 11.93 18.31 0.92
N SER A 103 13.22 18.16 0.65
CA SER A 103 14.06 19.23 0.07
C SER A 103 14.60 18.80 -1.28
N GLN A 104 14.59 19.73 -2.24
CA GLN A 104 15.10 19.48 -3.58
C GLN A 104 16.60 19.16 -3.52
N ASP A 105 17.03 18.17 -4.31
CA ASP A 105 18.42 17.72 -4.45
C ASP A 105 19.11 17.34 -3.11
N ALA A 106 18.31 17.08 -2.07
CA ALA A 106 18.80 16.65 -0.78
C ALA A 106 19.21 15.17 -0.79
N THR A 107 19.88 14.74 0.28
CA THR A 107 20.30 13.34 0.44
C THR A 107 19.10 12.40 0.39
N PRO A 108 19.19 11.24 -0.29
CA PRO A 108 18.12 10.25 -0.32
C PRO A 108 17.62 9.83 1.07
N LEU A 109 16.36 9.40 1.12
CA LEU A 109 15.71 8.86 2.31
C LEU A 109 16.12 7.40 2.53
N LYS A 110 16.02 6.95 3.79
CA LYS A 110 16.30 5.56 4.19
C LYS A 110 15.25 5.08 5.19
N VAL A 111 15.04 3.76 5.23
CA VAL A 111 14.29 3.08 6.30
C VAL A 111 15.22 2.32 7.22
N GLU A 112 14.78 2.04 8.44
CA GLU A 112 15.61 1.37 9.46
C GLU A 112 15.63 -0.16 9.31
N LYS A 113 14.59 -0.72 8.68
CA LYS A 113 14.42 -2.16 8.49
C LYS A 113 13.79 -2.47 7.14
N ASP A 114 14.15 -3.62 6.61
CA ASP A 114 13.46 -4.24 5.49
C ASP A 114 12.02 -4.54 5.90
N ASP A 115 11.06 -3.86 5.28
CA ASP A 115 9.64 -4.05 5.60
C ASP A 115 8.75 -3.56 4.45
N PHE A 116 7.46 -3.83 4.58
CA PHE A 116 6.42 -3.27 3.75
C PHE A 116 5.93 -1.95 4.33
N TYR A 117 5.89 -0.91 3.50
CA TYR A 117 5.52 0.43 3.93
C TYR A 117 4.40 1.00 3.07
N PHE A 118 3.56 1.84 3.69
CA PHE A 118 2.73 2.79 2.99
C PHE A 118 3.45 4.14 3.00
N VAL A 119 3.92 4.56 1.83
CA VAL A 119 4.57 5.84 1.63
C VAL A 119 3.55 6.83 1.12
N VAL A 120 3.30 7.91 1.86
CA VAL A 120 2.35 8.97 1.51
C VAL A 120 3.07 10.31 1.44
N VAL A 121 2.98 10.98 0.30
CA VAL A 121 3.54 12.31 0.05
C VAL A 121 2.41 13.33 0.09
N ASN A 122 2.59 14.37 0.91
CA ASN A 122 1.82 15.59 0.84
C ASN A 122 2.59 16.60 -0.01
N THR A 123 2.13 16.84 -1.24
CA THR A 123 2.82 17.73 -2.19
C THR A 123 2.66 19.21 -1.84
N ALA A 124 1.58 19.59 -1.17
CA ALA A 124 1.35 20.97 -0.71
C ALA A 124 2.30 21.34 0.44
N LEU A 125 2.51 20.42 1.39
CA LEU A 125 3.40 20.63 2.53
C LEU A 125 4.85 20.23 2.27
N LYS A 126 5.13 19.53 1.16
CA LYS A 126 6.41 18.87 0.89
C LYS A 126 6.82 17.98 2.06
N GLU A 127 5.92 17.11 2.48
CA GLU A 127 6.16 16.14 3.55
C GLU A 127 6.00 14.71 3.01
N ILE A 128 6.82 13.80 3.51
CA ILE A 128 6.70 12.35 3.29
C ILE A 128 6.38 11.68 4.62
N ASN A 129 5.37 10.81 4.60
CA ASN A 129 4.90 10.00 5.70
C ASN A 129 5.20 8.53 5.34
N ILE A 130 5.98 7.84 6.18
CA ILE A 130 6.42 6.47 5.96
C ILE A 130 5.85 5.62 7.09
N LEU A 131 4.82 4.83 6.77
CA LEU A 131 4.10 3.99 7.73
C LEU A 131 4.51 2.53 7.53
N PRO A 132 5.06 1.83 8.54
CA PRO A 132 5.23 0.39 8.46
C PRO A 132 3.87 -0.31 8.45
N VAL A 133 3.71 -1.28 7.54
CA VAL A 133 2.46 -2.00 7.32
C VAL A 133 2.63 -3.44 7.78
N ASN A 134 2.33 -3.66 9.06
CA ASN A 134 2.32 -5.00 9.65
C ASN A 134 0.91 -5.33 10.11
N TYR A 135 0.19 -6.10 9.29
CA TYR A 135 -1.20 -6.45 9.57
C TYR A 135 -1.31 -7.46 10.71
N GLY A 136 -2.26 -7.22 11.60
CA GLY A 136 -2.89 -8.26 12.42
C GLY A 136 -4.35 -8.44 12.01
N VAL A 137 -5.02 -9.39 12.66
CA VAL A 137 -6.45 -9.64 12.49
C VAL A 137 -7.18 -9.16 13.74
N ILE A 138 -8.22 -8.34 13.57
CA ILE A 138 -9.05 -7.80 14.66
C ILE A 138 -10.52 -8.10 14.38
N GLY A 139 -11.31 -8.32 15.41
CA GLY A 139 -12.74 -8.55 15.27
C GLY A 139 -13.32 -9.51 16.29
N ALA A 140 -14.64 -9.55 16.38
CA ALA A 140 -15.39 -10.47 17.23
C ALA A 140 -15.04 -11.95 16.97
N ALA A 141 -14.57 -12.28 15.76
CA ALA A 141 -14.11 -13.62 15.42
C ALA A 141 -12.71 -13.96 15.95
N THR A 142 -11.95 -13.01 16.49
CA THR A 142 -10.53 -13.19 16.87
C THR A 142 -10.36 -13.32 18.40
N PRO A 143 -9.27 -13.92 18.90
CA PRO A 143 -9.04 -14.08 20.35
C PRO A 143 -9.09 -12.79 21.19
N LYS A 144 -8.78 -11.65 20.57
CA LYS A 144 -8.77 -10.34 21.24
C LYS A 144 -10.02 -9.50 20.96
N GLY A 145 -11.01 -10.03 20.23
CA GLY A 145 -12.20 -9.27 19.88
C GLY A 145 -11.87 -7.97 19.14
N TRP A 146 -12.58 -6.90 19.49
CA TRP A 146 -12.33 -5.54 18.98
C TRP A 146 -11.36 -4.73 19.85
N ASP A 147 -10.80 -5.34 20.90
CA ASP A 147 -9.89 -4.65 21.84
C ASP A 147 -8.45 -4.57 21.32
N GLY A 148 -8.10 -5.37 20.30
CA GLY A 148 -6.82 -5.27 19.62
C GLY A 148 -6.57 -6.37 18.59
N GLU A 149 -5.52 -6.19 17.80
CA GLU A 149 -5.12 -7.13 16.77
C GLU A 149 -4.49 -8.39 17.37
N THR A 150 -4.90 -9.53 16.86
CA THR A 150 -4.13 -10.77 16.94
C THR A 150 -3.04 -10.70 15.87
N ALA A 151 -1.78 -10.72 16.29
CA ALA A 151 -0.64 -10.47 15.41
C ALA A 151 -0.45 -11.59 14.38
N LEU A 152 -0.09 -11.21 13.15
CA LEU A 152 0.47 -12.12 12.16
C LEU A 152 2.00 -12.09 12.24
N SER A 153 2.65 -13.01 11.52
CA SER A 153 4.09 -12.94 11.28
C SER A 153 4.44 -11.63 10.57
N ALA A 154 5.68 -11.17 10.78
CA ALA A 154 6.24 -10.10 9.97
C ALA A 154 6.07 -10.42 8.47
N PRO A 155 5.82 -9.40 7.62
CA PRO A 155 5.68 -9.61 6.20
C PRO A 155 6.98 -10.15 5.59
N SER A 156 6.84 -11.05 4.63
CA SER A 156 7.93 -11.48 3.76
C SER A 156 7.69 -11.01 2.34
N PHE A 157 8.74 -10.59 1.66
CA PHE A 157 8.73 -10.24 0.25
C PHE A 157 9.42 -11.33 -0.58
N ASP A 158 8.89 -11.62 -1.78
CA ASP A 158 9.43 -12.65 -2.69
C ASP A 158 10.49 -12.11 -3.67
N ASP A 159 11.02 -10.90 -3.41
CA ASP A 159 11.90 -10.13 -4.29
C ASP A 159 11.32 -9.86 -5.69
N LYS A 160 10.00 -10.00 -5.85
CA LYS A 160 9.29 -9.73 -7.10
C LYS A 160 8.19 -8.72 -6.85
N LEU A 161 7.01 -9.19 -6.48
CA LEU A 161 5.82 -8.36 -6.30
C LEU A 161 4.97 -8.81 -5.11
N THR A 162 5.22 -9.98 -4.51
CA THR A 162 4.30 -10.57 -3.54
C THR A 162 4.75 -10.28 -2.11
N ILE A 163 3.87 -9.66 -1.33
CA ILE A 163 4.03 -9.53 0.13
C ILE A 163 3.12 -10.55 0.81
N THR A 164 3.64 -11.22 1.83
CA THR A 164 2.91 -12.28 2.56
C THR A 164 2.98 -12.07 4.06
N TRP A 165 1.81 -12.09 4.71
CA TRP A 165 1.63 -12.25 6.15
C TRP A 165 1.06 -13.64 6.45
N LYS A 166 1.49 -14.29 7.53
CA LYS A 166 1.01 -15.61 7.92
C LYS A 166 0.65 -15.62 9.39
N GLY A 167 -0.43 -16.30 9.76
CA GLY A 167 -0.74 -16.51 11.16
C GLY A 167 -1.70 -17.67 11.37
N LYS A 168 -1.58 -18.31 12.53
CA LYS A 168 -2.56 -19.29 12.99
C LYS A 168 -3.40 -18.65 14.07
N LEU A 169 -4.71 -18.56 13.84
CA LEU A 169 -5.64 -17.93 14.76
C LEU A 169 -6.75 -18.92 15.13
N ASN A 170 -7.10 -18.98 16.41
CA ASN A 170 -8.32 -19.67 16.83
C ASN A 170 -9.49 -18.72 16.62
N MET A 171 -10.16 -18.85 15.48
CA MET A 171 -11.31 -18.00 15.16
C MET A 171 -12.64 -18.62 15.60
N THR A 172 -13.58 -17.77 15.98
CA THR A 172 -14.99 -18.13 16.24
C THR A 172 -15.91 -17.44 15.25
N PRO A 173 -17.19 -17.86 15.12
CA PRO A 173 -18.13 -17.15 14.27
C PRO A 173 -18.23 -15.67 14.63
N GLY A 174 -18.10 -14.78 13.64
CA GLY A 174 -18.12 -13.34 13.87
C GLY A 174 -17.48 -12.52 12.74
N GLY A 175 -17.51 -11.20 12.93
CA GLY A 175 -16.88 -10.22 12.04
C GLY A 175 -15.38 -10.05 12.33
N TYR A 176 -14.58 -9.78 11.30
CA TYR A 176 -13.16 -9.42 11.43
C TYR A 176 -12.64 -8.54 10.28
N LYS A 177 -11.49 -7.91 10.52
CA LYS A 177 -10.73 -7.08 9.58
C LYS A 177 -9.24 -7.35 9.72
N PHE A 178 -8.47 -6.93 8.72
CA PHE A 178 -7.02 -6.76 8.88
C PHE A 178 -6.73 -5.33 9.28
N ARG A 179 -5.86 -5.11 10.26
CA ARG A 179 -5.51 -3.76 10.70
C ARG A 179 -4.03 -3.68 11.04
N TYR A 180 -3.40 -2.57 10.69
CA TYR A 180 -2.05 -2.21 11.15
C TYR A 180 -2.12 -0.93 12.01
N SER A 181 -1.00 -0.54 12.62
CA SER A 181 -0.84 0.65 13.48
C SER A 181 -1.48 0.63 14.88
N GLY A 182 -2.35 -0.34 15.21
CA GLY A 182 -3.02 -0.38 16.51
C GLY A 182 -4.21 0.58 16.67
N GLY A 183 -4.53 1.35 15.62
CA GLY A 183 -5.64 2.30 15.59
C GLY A 183 -6.52 2.15 14.36
N TRP A 184 -7.67 2.81 14.35
CA TRP A 184 -8.62 2.88 13.23
C TRP A 184 -8.27 3.92 12.17
N GLY A 185 -6.99 4.27 12.08
CA GLY A 185 -6.46 5.16 11.07
C GLY A 185 -5.20 5.88 11.54
N GLN A 186 -4.52 6.50 10.58
CA GLN A 186 -3.30 7.27 10.83
C GLN A 186 -3.52 8.74 10.46
N GLU A 187 -3.38 9.63 11.44
CA GLU A 187 -3.42 11.07 11.18
C GLU A 187 -2.14 11.54 10.49
N ILE A 188 -2.29 12.34 9.44
CA ILE A 188 -1.23 13.03 8.71
C ILE A 188 -1.55 14.51 8.55
N ASN A 189 -0.53 15.34 8.37
CA ASN A 189 -0.71 16.79 8.19
C ASN A 189 -1.38 17.11 6.85
N LYS A 190 -2.25 18.12 6.85
CA LYS A 190 -2.73 18.82 5.65
C LYS A 190 -2.82 20.32 5.93
N GLU A 191 -3.01 21.11 4.89
CA GLU A 191 -3.26 22.54 5.08
C GLU A 191 -4.50 22.74 5.99
N GLY A 192 -4.31 23.57 7.03
CA GLY A 192 -5.36 23.88 8.01
C GLY A 192 -5.83 22.71 8.88
N GLY A 193 -5.08 21.59 9.01
CA GLY A 193 -5.44 20.54 9.97
C GLY A 193 -4.80 19.18 9.74
N LYS A 194 -5.58 18.11 9.97
CA LYS A 194 -5.18 16.71 9.77
C LYS A 194 -6.11 16.03 8.76
N ALA A 195 -5.56 15.09 8.01
CA ALA A 195 -6.31 14.06 7.29
C ALA A 195 -6.10 12.72 8.00
N LYS A 196 -7.04 11.80 7.88
CA LYS A 196 -6.95 10.47 8.49
C LYS A 196 -6.89 9.41 7.40
N LEU A 197 -5.80 8.65 7.39
CA LEU A 197 -5.63 7.50 6.50
C LEU A 197 -6.34 6.29 7.09
N PHE A 198 -6.88 5.42 6.24
CA PHE A 198 -7.29 4.08 6.67
C PHE A 198 -6.06 3.24 7.00
N THR A 199 -6.13 2.52 8.12
CA THR A 199 -5.11 1.54 8.55
C THR A 199 -5.69 0.12 8.64
N ASP A 200 -6.93 -0.05 8.22
CA ASP A 200 -7.64 -1.30 8.18
C ASP A 200 -8.05 -1.66 6.75
N LEU A 201 -8.08 -2.95 6.49
CA LEU A 201 -8.65 -3.55 5.30
C LEU A 201 -9.87 -4.37 5.69
N GLY A 202 -10.98 -4.06 5.03
CA GLY A 202 -12.23 -4.79 5.13
C GLY A 202 -12.70 -5.27 3.77
N ASN A 203 -13.86 -5.89 3.76
CA ASN A 203 -14.54 -6.37 2.58
C ASN A 203 -14.84 -5.22 1.59
N PHE A 204 -14.58 -5.49 0.32
CA PHE A 204 -14.89 -4.59 -0.78
C PHE A 204 -16.39 -4.27 -0.89
N GLY A 205 -17.25 -5.23 -0.53
CA GLY A 205 -18.69 -5.09 -0.51
C GLY A 205 -19.20 -4.04 0.49
N THR A 206 -20.46 -3.66 0.30
CA THR A 206 -21.18 -2.70 1.16
C THR A 206 -21.77 -3.35 2.41
N SER A 207 -21.59 -4.66 2.58
CA SER A 207 -22.05 -5.41 3.73
C SER A 207 -21.01 -6.44 4.16
N GLN A 208 -21.17 -6.96 5.38
CA GLN A 208 -20.34 -8.04 5.87
C GLN A 208 -20.50 -9.30 5.01
N ALA A 209 -19.38 -9.93 4.66
CA ALA A 209 -19.36 -11.14 3.84
C ALA A 209 -18.08 -11.94 4.07
N PRO A 210 -18.08 -13.26 3.84
CA PRO A 210 -16.87 -14.06 4.00
C PRO A 210 -15.81 -13.66 3.00
N LEU A 211 -14.55 -13.80 3.40
CA LEU A 211 -13.43 -13.71 2.49
C LEU A 211 -13.37 -15.00 1.66
N ILE A 212 -13.54 -14.89 0.35
CA ILE A 212 -13.56 -16.04 -0.55
C ILE A 212 -12.14 -16.28 -1.05
N GLU A 213 -11.68 -17.52 -0.92
CA GLU A 213 -10.37 -17.94 -1.41
C GLU A 213 -10.23 -17.65 -2.92
N ASN A 214 -9.02 -17.26 -3.36
CA ASN A 214 -8.67 -16.98 -4.77
C ASN A 214 -9.39 -15.79 -5.43
N ALA A 215 -10.11 -14.97 -4.68
CA ALA A 215 -10.69 -13.73 -5.20
C ALA A 215 -9.71 -12.56 -4.98
N MET A 216 -8.92 -12.26 -6.01
CA MET A 216 -7.85 -11.26 -6.06
C MET A 216 -8.27 -9.80 -5.73
N SER A 217 -9.53 -9.51 -5.44
CA SER A 217 -10.08 -8.14 -5.36
C SER A 217 -11.16 -7.95 -4.28
N GLN A 218 -11.02 -8.58 -3.11
CA GLN A 218 -12.05 -8.52 -2.06
C GLN A 218 -11.73 -7.61 -0.88
N VAL A 219 -10.58 -6.95 -0.87
CA VAL A 219 -10.18 -6.06 0.23
C VAL A 219 -10.22 -4.60 -0.23
N ARG A 220 -10.62 -3.70 0.66
CA ARG A 220 -10.45 -2.25 0.48
C ARG A 220 -10.13 -1.56 1.81
N PRO A 221 -9.39 -0.44 1.77
CA PRO A 221 -9.24 0.41 2.94
C PRO A 221 -10.59 0.83 3.52
N GLY A 222 -10.79 0.66 4.84
CA GLY A 222 -12.03 1.02 5.52
C GLY A 222 -13.27 0.21 5.15
N GLY A 223 -13.13 -0.92 4.44
CA GLY A 223 -14.25 -1.74 3.97
C GLY A 223 -15.13 -2.32 5.09
N SER A 224 -16.22 -3.01 4.75
CA SER A 224 -17.07 -3.68 5.74
C SER A 224 -16.32 -4.84 6.43
N ASP A 225 -16.79 -5.39 7.53
CA ASP A 225 -16.10 -6.55 8.12
C ASP A 225 -16.20 -7.79 7.21
N PHE A 226 -15.17 -8.64 7.24
CA PHE A 226 -15.31 -10.02 6.80
C PHE A 226 -16.09 -10.82 7.83
N THR A 227 -16.74 -11.91 7.41
CA THR A 227 -17.37 -12.87 8.33
C THR A 227 -16.74 -14.25 8.22
N THR A 228 -16.71 -14.98 9.32
CA THR A 228 -16.42 -16.42 9.30
C THR A 228 -17.48 -17.19 10.09
N TYR A 229 -17.72 -18.43 9.69
CA TYR A 229 -18.59 -19.40 10.38
C TYR A 229 -17.82 -20.62 10.90
N LEU A 230 -16.51 -20.69 10.64
CA LEU A 230 -15.61 -21.78 10.99
C LEU A 230 -14.38 -21.22 11.72
N GLY A 231 -13.82 -22.01 12.66
CA GLY A 231 -12.46 -21.76 13.14
C GLY A 231 -11.45 -22.34 12.14
N GLY A 232 -10.36 -21.63 11.84
CA GLY A 232 -9.36 -22.03 10.84
C GLY A 232 -8.10 -21.16 10.85
N GLU A 233 -7.08 -21.57 10.11
CA GLU A 233 -5.83 -20.80 9.95
C GLU A 233 -6.01 -19.63 8.98
N VAL A 234 -5.24 -18.53 9.14
CA VAL A 234 -5.33 -17.35 8.24
C VAL A 234 -3.96 -17.08 7.61
N ARG A 235 -3.85 -17.37 6.32
CA ARG A 235 -2.75 -16.87 5.48
C ARG A 235 -3.21 -15.63 4.74
N ALA A 236 -2.36 -14.64 4.46
CA ALA A 236 -2.69 -13.51 3.58
C ALA A 236 -1.50 -13.17 2.66
N SER A 237 -1.63 -13.29 1.33
CA SER A 237 -0.53 -13.00 0.39
C SER A 237 -0.98 -12.35 -0.91
N GLY A 238 -0.36 -11.29 -1.41
CA GLY A 238 -0.72 -10.78 -2.74
C GLY A 238 0.18 -9.67 -3.23
N PRO A 239 0.10 -9.32 -4.54
CA PRO A 239 0.89 -8.23 -5.07
C PRO A 239 0.54 -6.88 -4.44
N TYR A 240 -0.68 -6.75 -3.88
CA TYR A 240 -1.17 -5.63 -3.08
C TYR A 240 -2.27 -6.08 -2.06
N LEU A 241 -2.15 -7.30 -1.48
CA LEU A 241 -3.11 -8.09 -0.62
C LEU A 241 -4.37 -8.62 -1.35
N ALA A 242 -4.89 -9.85 -1.20
CA ALA A 242 -4.53 -11.09 -0.49
C ALA A 242 -5.18 -12.33 -1.17
N HIS A 243 -4.45 -13.42 -1.32
CA HIS A 243 -4.94 -14.80 -1.27
C HIS A 243 -4.96 -15.18 0.21
N CYS A 244 -6.15 -15.41 0.75
CA CYS A 244 -6.28 -16.05 2.05
C CYS A 244 -6.69 -17.50 1.87
N ILE A 245 -5.82 -18.41 2.33
CA ILE A 245 -6.09 -19.85 2.36
C ILE A 245 -6.60 -20.14 3.77
N PHE A 246 -7.81 -20.70 3.86
CA PHE A 246 -8.36 -21.28 5.07
C PHE A 246 -8.18 -22.80 4.94
N ASP A 247 -7.24 -23.37 5.68
CA ASP A 247 -7.12 -24.82 5.85
C ASP A 247 -7.94 -25.27 7.07
#